data_AF-A0A957J663-F1
#
_entry.id   AF-A0A957J663-F1
#
_cell.length_a   1.000
_cell.length_b   1.000
_cell.length_c   1.000
_cell.angle_alpha   90.00
_cell.angle_beta   90.00
_cell.angle_gamma   90.00
#
_symmetry.space_group_name_H-M   'P 1'
#
loop_
_entity.id
_entity.type
_entity.pdbx_description
1 polymer ?
#
loop_
_entity_poly.entity_id
_entity_poly.type
_entity_poly.pdbx_seq_one_letter_code
_entity_poly.pdbx_strand_id
1 'polypeptide(L)'
;MDTLFNIDLESVLSGEQPVVLELGCGPRQKDDRIGIDRLNLPGVDIVADLEAGLPFLPDNSVDAIHSKSFLEHVDNLELLMREIARVLKPGGKKHLFVPHFSNPYYYSDYTHQRFFGLYSFQYFSISQTRFHRRVPNFYHDF
;
A
#
# COMPACT_ATOMS: atom_id res chain seq x y z
N MET A 1 -5.51 -17.07 8.53
CA MET A 1 -4.87 -17.97 7.57
C MET A 1 -3.38 -17.96 7.87
N ASP A 2 -2.71 -19.10 7.83
CA ASP A 2 -1.26 -19.15 8.08
C ASP A 2 -0.51 -18.62 6.85
N THR A 3 0.57 -17.86 7.09
CA THR A 3 1.40 -17.33 6.02
C THR A 3 2.21 -18.45 5.36
N LEU A 4 2.20 -18.49 4.03
CA LEU A 4 3.04 -19.40 3.23
C LEU A 4 4.12 -18.59 2.51
N PHE A 5 5.35 -19.10 2.52
CA PHE A 5 6.49 -18.48 1.85
C PHE A 5 6.95 -19.36 0.68
N ASN A 6 6.97 -18.80 -0.52
CA ASN A 6 7.52 -19.41 -1.73
C ASN A 6 8.98 -18.96 -2.00
N ILE A 7 9.53 -18.15 -1.09
CA ILE A 7 10.90 -17.62 -1.10
C ILE A 7 11.57 -17.84 0.27
N ASP A 8 12.89 -17.75 0.30
CA ASP A 8 13.65 -17.67 1.54
C ASP A 8 13.67 -16.22 2.05
N LEU A 9 12.68 -15.87 2.88
CA LEU A 9 12.54 -14.51 3.40
C LEU A 9 13.75 -14.08 4.26
N GLU A 10 14.33 -14.98 5.04
CA GLU A 10 15.48 -14.66 5.89
C GLU A 10 16.71 -14.31 5.04
N SER A 11 16.96 -15.07 3.97
CA SER A 11 18.03 -14.77 3.03
C SER A 11 17.80 -13.44 2.30
N VAL A 12 16.55 -13.09 1.99
CA VAL A 12 16.24 -11.82 1.32
C VAL A 12 16.43 -10.63 2.26
N LEU A 13 15.95 -10.73 3.51
CA LEU A 13 16.07 -9.65 4.49
C LEU A 13 17.50 -9.41 4.97
N SER A 14 18.35 -10.44 4.96
CA SER A 14 19.76 -10.35 5.35
C SER A 14 20.71 -10.00 4.19
N GLY A 15 20.20 -9.97 2.96
CA GLY A 15 20.97 -9.68 1.76
C GLY A 15 21.38 -8.22 1.61
N GLU A 16 22.26 -7.94 0.65
CA GLU A 16 22.72 -6.59 0.31
C GLU A 16 21.77 -5.85 -0.65
N GLN A 17 20.85 -6.58 -1.29
CA GLN A 17 19.91 -6.00 -2.26
C GLN A 17 18.77 -5.26 -1.54
N PRO A 18 18.24 -4.16 -2.11
CA PRO A 18 17.07 -3.50 -1.57
C PRO A 18 15.85 -4.43 -1.48
N VAL A 19 15.16 -4.42 -0.34
CA VAL A 19 13.93 -5.18 -0.13
C VAL A 19 12.76 -4.33 -0.60
N VAL A 20 12.13 -4.74 -1.70
CA VAL A 20 10.98 -4.05 -2.29
C VAL A 20 9.77 -4.98 -2.31
N LEU A 21 8.66 -4.53 -1.73
CA LEU A 21 7.42 -5.31 -1.67
C LEU A 21 6.38 -4.80 -2.68
N GLU A 22 5.53 -5.69 -3.18
CA GLU A 22 4.30 -5.37 -3.90
C GLU A 22 3.10 -5.99 -3.16
N LEU A 23 2.24 -5.15 -2.58
CA LEU A 23 1.05 -5.58 -1.85
C LEU A 23 -0.15 -5.71 -2.78
N GLY A 24 -0.84 -6.87 -2.72
CA GLY A 24 -1.94 -7.20 -3.62
C GLY A 24 -1.44 -7.40 -5.05
N CYS A 25 -0.37 -8.18 -5.22
CA CYS A 25 0.32 -8.30 -6.51
C CYS A 25 -0.50 -9.05 -7.57
N GLY A 26 -1.48 -9.86 -7.16
CA GLY A 26 -2.21 -10.75 -8.06
C GLY A 26 -1.29 -11.75 -8.76
N PRO A 27 -1.67 -12.27 -9.95
CA PRO A 27 -0.92 -13.32 -10.65
C PRO A 27 0.31 -12.79 -11.43
N ARG A 28 0.63 -11.50 -11.31
CA ARG A 28 1.69 -10.88 -12.13
C ARG A 28 2.98 -10.82 -11.32
N GLN A 29 3.91 -11.72 -11.64
CA GLN A 29 5.28 -11.64 -11.15
C GLN A 29 5.96 -10.36 -11.63
N LYS A 30 6.77 -9.77 -10.73
CA LYS A 30 7.68 -8.67 -11.05
C LYS A 30 9.05 -9.04 -10.51
N ASP A 31 10.02 -9.20 -11.41
CA ASP A 31 11.33 -9.76 -11.08
C ASP A 31 12.14 -8.90 -10.08
N ASP A 32 11.75 -7.63 -9.88
CA ASP A 32 12.40 -6.67 -8.98
C ASP A 32 11.74 -6.55 -7.59
N ARG A 33 10.70 -7.34 -7.28
CA ARG A 33 9.87 -7.15 -6.07
C ARG A 33 9.35 -8.47 -5.53
N ILE A 34 9.18 -8.49 -4.22
CA ILE A 34 8.52 -9.57 -3.50
C ILE A 34 7.01 -9.33 -3.54
N GLY A 35 6.28 -10.18 -4.25
CA GLY A 35 4.83 -10.13 -4.35
C GLY A 35 4.14 -10.75 -3.14
N ILE A 36 3.20 -10.02 -2.54
CA ILE A 36 2.37 -10.50 -1.43
C ILE A 36 0.90 -10.44 -1.82
N ASP A 37 0.21 -11.57 -1.70
CA ASP A 37 -1.23 -11.68 -1.96
C ASP A 37 -1.87 -12.68 -1.01
N ARG A 38 -3.19 -12.59 -0.79
CA ARG A 38 -3.91 -13.58 0.02
C ARG A 38 -4.11 -14.91 -0.73
N LEU A 39 -4.08 -14.86 -2.06
CA LEU A 39 -4.28 -16.01 -2.92
C LEU A 39 -2.93 -16.59 -3.33
N ASN A 40 -2.81 -17.93 -3.29
CA ASN A 40 -1.64 -18.62 -3.81
C ASN A 40 -1.72 -18.69 -5.34
N LEU A 41 -1.20 -17.66 -6.01
CA LEU A 41 -1.20 -17.52 -7.47
C LEU A 41 0.22 -17.63 -8.03
N PRO A 42 0.38 -17.95 -9.33
CA PRO A 42 1.67 -17.84 -9.99
C PRO A 42 2.28 -16.44 -9.81
N GLY A 43 3.54 -16.36 -9.38
CA GLY A 43 4.24 -15.09 -9.17
C GLY A 43 4.02 -14.44 -7.81
N VAL A 44 3.29 -15.08 -6.88
CA VAL A 44 3.19 -14.66 -5.48
C VAL A 44 4.32 -15.29 -4.67
N ASP A 45 5.16 -14.47 -4.05
CA ASP A 45 6.30 -14.92 -3.24
C ASP A 45 5.89 -15.23 -1.80
N ILE A 46 4.93 -14.47 -1.26
CA ILE A 46 4.40 -14.66 0.09
C ILE A 46 2.88 -14.66 0.03
N VAL A 47 2.26 -15.76 0.43
CA VAL A 47 0.81 -15.85 0.56
C VAL A 47 0.43 -15.47 1.98
N ALA A 48 -0.17 -14.30 2.17
CA ALA A 48 -0.50 -13.76 3.47
C ALA A 48 -1.80 -12.95 3.44
N ASP A 49 -2.52 -12.99 4.56
CA ASP A 49 -3.69 -12.12 4.76
C ASP A 49 -3.25 -10.73 5.23
N LEU A 50 -3.24 -9.76 4.32
CA LEU A 50 -2.85 -8.38 4.60
C LEU A 50 -3.83 -7.63 5.52
N GLU A 51 -5.05 -8.15 5.73
CA GLU A 51 -5.98 -7.64 6.75
C GLU A 51 -5.46 -7.90 8.18
N ALA A 52 -4.63 -8.92 8.34
CA ALA A 52 -3.97 -9.26 9.60
C ALA A 52 -2.64 -8.51 9.81
N GLY A 53 -2.25 -7.66 8.86
CA GLY A 53 -0.99 -6.91 8.90
C GLY A 53 0.21 -7.66 8.30
N LEU A 54 1.41 -7.28 8.74
CA LEU A 54 2.69 -7.81 8.25
C LEU A 54 3.56 -8.37 9.40
N PRO A 55 3.03 -9.24 10.29
CA PRO A 55 3.73 -9.67 11.49
C PRO A 55 5.01 -10.49 11.22
N PHE A 56 5.14 -11.03 10.02
CA PHE A 56 6.32 -11.79 9.57
C PHE A 56 7.48 -10.89 9.12
N LEU A 57 7.29 -9.57 9.04
CA LEU A 57 8.33 -8.60 8.71
C LEU A 57 8.78 -7.82 9.96
N PRO A 58 10.10 -7.72 10.21
CA PRO A 58 10.63 -6.87 11.26
C PRO A 58 10.37 -5.38 11.00
N ASP A 59 10.43 -4.57 12.05
CA ASP A 59 10.43 -3.12 11.93
C ASP A 59 11.63 -2.65 11.10
N ASN A 60 11.44 -1.61 10.28
CA ASN A 60 12.51 -1.00 9.48
C ASN A 60 13.29 -2.01 8.61
N SER A 61 12.62 -2.99 8.02
CA SER A 61 13.23 -4.05 7.20
C SER A 61 13.06 -3.86 5.70
N VAL A 62 12.17 -2.95 5.27
CA VAL A 62 11.76 -2.78 3.87
C VAL A 62 12.23 -1.43 3.31
N ASP A 63 12.83 -1.42 2.12
CA ASP A 63 13.29 -0.20 1.45
C ASP A 63 12.17 0.52 0.70
N ALA A 64 11.29 -0.24 0.04
CA ALA A 64 10.13 0.32 -0.64
C ALA A 64 8.91 -0.61 -0.67
N ILE A 65 7.73 -0.01 -0.68
CA ILE A 65 6.45 -0.70 -0.82
C ILE A 65 5.71 -0.14 -2.02
N HIS A 66 5.24 -1.02 -2.89
CA HIS A 66 4.35 -0.72 -3.99
C HIS A 66 2.98 -1.35 -3.74
N SER A 67 1.95 -0.68 -4.23
CA SER A 67 0.62 -1.27 -4.32
C SER A 67 -0.15 -0.59 -5.44
N LYS A 68 -0.92 -1.37 -6.20
CA LYS A 68 -1.69 -0.88 -7.34
C LYS A 68 -3.08 -1.49 -7.37
N SER A 69 -4.08 -0.65 -7.16
CA SER A 69 -5.51 -1.03 -7.18
C SER A 69 -5.79 -2.17 -6.19
N PHE A 70 -5.42 -1.96 -4.94
CA PHE A 70 -5.53 -2.95 -3.86
C PHE A 70 -6.11 -2.33 -2.59
N LEU A 71 -5.62 -1.15 -2.16
CA LEU A 71 -6.02 -0.49 -0.91
C LEU A 71 -7.54 -0.16 -0.82
N GLU A 72 -8.21 -0.05 -1.95
CA GLU A 72 -9.66 0.14 -2.07
C GLU A 72 -10.47 -1.12 -1.75
N HIS A 73 -9.84 -2.30 -1.73
CA HIS A 73 -10.46 -3.57 -1.37
C HIS A 73 -10.17 -4.00 0.08
N VAL A 74 -9.25 -3.32 0.77
CA VAL A 74 -8.86 -3.64 2.15
C VAL A 74 -9.97 -3.21 3.10
N ASP A 75 -10.27 -3.91 4.19
CA ASP A 75 -11.23 -3.48 5.21
C ASP A 75 -10.53 -2.70 6.33
N ASN A 76 -9.41 -3.22 6.85
CA ASN A 76 -8.65 -2.61 7.93
C ASN A 76 -7.51 -1.71 7.43
N LEU A 77 -7.87 -0.64 6.71
CA LEU A 77 -6.87 0.27 6.13
C LEU A 77 -5.92 0.88 7.16
N GLU A 78 -6.44 1.22 8.34
CA GLU A 78 -5.62 1.85 9.39
C GLU A 78 -4.50 0.92 9.84
N LEU A 79 -4.82 -0.35 10.10
CA LEU A 79 -3.82 -1.35 10.46
C LEU A 79 -2.80 -1.52 9.34
N LEU A 80 -3.24 -1.70 8.09
CA LEU A 80 -2.34 -1.86 6.96
C LEU A 80 -1.41 -0.64 6.80
N MET A 81 -1.93 0.58 6.93
CA MET A 81 -1.13 1.80 6.84
C MET A 81 -0.11 1.94 7.99
N ARG A 82 -0.46 1.48 9.20
CA ARG A 82 0.46 1.40 10.34
C ARG A 82 1.55 0.37 10.10
N GLU A 83 1.21 -0.81 9.60
CA GLU A 83 2.17 -1.87 9.27
C GLU A 83 3.12 -1.46 8.15
N ILE A 84 2.61 -0.83 7.07
CA ILE A 84 3.42 -0.22 6.02
C ILE A 84 4.44 0.76 6.62
N ALA A 85 4.01 1.62 7.55
CA ALA A 85 4.91 2.56 8.21
C ALA A 85 5.93 1.88 9.13
N ARG A 86 5.53 0.82 9.85
CA ARG A 86 6.38 0.06 10.78
C ARG A 86 7.50 -0.69 10.06
N VAL A 87 7.19 -1.36 8.95
CA VAL A 87 8.18 -2.20 8.25
C VAL A 87 9.10 -1.38 7.34
N LEU A 88 8.69 -0.19 6.90
CA LEU A 88 9.55 0.69 6.09
C LEU A 88 10.73 1.20 6.92
N LYS A 89 11.94 1.09 6.35
CA LYS A 89 13.15 1.73 6.86
C LYS A 89 12.96 3.25 6.96
N PRO A 90 13.70 3.96 7.84
CA PRO A 90 13.76 5.41 7.81
C PRO A 90 14.20 5.90 6.42
N GLY A 91 13.39 6.75 5.79
CA GLY A 91 13.61 7.22 4.41
C GLY A 91 13.12 6.27 3.31
N GLY A 92 12.59 5.10 3.68
CA GLY A 92 11.91 4.18 2.76
C GLY A 92 10.68 4.80 2.12
N LYS A 93 10.30 4.29 0.94
CA LYS A 93 9.24 4.89 0.11
C LYS A 93 8.04 3.97 -0.05
N LYS A 94 6.84 4.56 0.02
CA LYS A 94 5.60 3.89 -0.40
C LYS A 94 5.06 4.51 -1.68
N HIS A 95 4.75 3.66 -2.65
CA HIS A 95 4.20 3.99 -3.96
C HIS A 95 2.81 3.36 -4.07
N LEU A 96 1.80 4.14 -3.69
CA LEU A 96 0.41 3.67 -3.61
C LEU A 96 -0.38 4.23 -4.79
N PHE A 97 -0.94 3.35 -5.61
CA PHE A 97 -1.83 3.70 -6.71
C PHE A 97 -3.22 3.17 -6.40
N VAL A 98 -4.19 4.08 -6.35
CA VAL A 98 -5.61 3.81 -6.10
C VAL A 98 -6.45 4.60 -7.09
N PRO A 99 -7.64 4.09 -7.47
CA PRO A 99 -8.55 4.83 -8.32
C PRO A 99 -9.04 6.11 -7.59
N HIS A 100 -8.95 7.25 -8.27
CA HIS A 100 -9.45 8.52 -7.75
C HIS A 100 -10.99 8.50 -7.70
N PHE A 101 -11.59 9.09 -6.66
CA PHE A 101 -13.04 9.10 -6.43
C PHE A 101 -13.84 9.71 -7.58
N SER A 102 -13.24 10.50 -8.46
CA SER A 102 -13.91 11.08 -9.63
C SER A 102 -13.90 10.18 -10.86
N ASN A 103 -13.26 9.01 -10.80
CA ASN A 103 -13.21 8.06 -11.90
C ASN A 103 -14.54 7.26 -11.94
N PRO A 104 -15.34 7.29 -13.02
CA PRO A 104 -16.58 6.52 -13.07
C PRO A 104 -16.36 5.01 -12.93
N TYR A 105 -15.23 4.47 -13.40
CA TYR A 105 -14.89 3.06 -13.25
C TYR A 105 -14.66 2.66 -11.78
N TYR A 106 -14.36 3.62 -10.90
CA TYR A 106 -14.29 3.37 -9.47
C TYR A 106 -15.62 2.77 -8.98
N TYR A 107 -16.76 3.34 -9.38
CA TYR A 107 -18.07 2.99 -8.83
C TYR A 107 -18.70 1.78 -9.50
N SER A 108 -18.17 1.33 -10.64
CA SER A 108 -18.65 0.11 -11.31
C SER A 108 -18.15 -1.17 -10.65
N ASP A 109 -17.07 -1.11 -9.88
CA ASP A 109 -16.55 -2.27 -9.14
C ASP A 109 -17.19 -2.32 -7.74
N TYR A 110 -18.03 -3.32 -7.52
CA TYR A 110 -18.76 -3.49 -6.26
C TYR A 110 -17.86 -3.95 -5.09
N THR A 111 -16.61 -4.33 -5.37
CA THR A 111 -15.67 -4.80 -4.35
C THR A 111 -14.90 -3.66 -3.68
N HIS A 112 -14.97 -2.43 -4.23
CA HIS A 112 -14.36 -1.26 -3.63
C HIS A 112 -15.11 -0.82 -2.36
N GLN A 113 -14.41 -0.78 -1.24
CA GLN A 113 -14.96 -0.44 0.07
C GLN A 113 -14.89 1.05 0.39
N ARG A 114 -13.98 1.81 -0.24
CA ARG A 114 -13.76 3.23 0.10
C ARG A 114 -13.10 4.08 -0.98
N PHE A 115 -13.55 5.33 -1.08
CA PHE A 115 -13.05 6.28 -2.05
C PHE A 115 -11.71 6.89 -1.64
N PHE A 116 -10.83 7.10 -2.62
CA PHE A 116 -9.58 7.83 -2.44
C PHE A 116 -9.59 9.13 -3.25
N GLY A 117 -9.12 10.21 -2.64
CA GLY A 117 -8.91 11.51 -3.28
C GLY A 117 -7.57 12.10 -2.87
N LEU A 118 -7.30 13.33 -3.35
CA LEU A 118 -6.05 14.06 -3.09
C LEU A 118 -5.67 14.10 -1.60
N TYR A 119 -6.65 14.24 -0.71
CA TYR A 119 -6.43 14.42 0.72
C TYR A 119 -6.45 13.12 1.53
N SER A 120 -6.87 11.98 0.96
CA SER A 120 -7.10 10.74 1.71
C SER A 120 -5.86 10.26 2.45
N PHE A 121 -4.67 10.35 1.84
CA PHE A 121 -3.43 9.90 2.47
C PHE A 121 -2.82 10.89 3.47
N GLN A 122 -3.33 12.13 3.56
CA GLN A 122 -2.83 13.11 4.52
C GLN A 122 -3.07 12.69 5.97
N TYR A 123 -4.14 11.95 6.24
CA TYR A 123 -4.44 11.39 7.56
C TYR A 123 -3.38 10.39 8.06
N PHE A 124 -2.57 9.84 7.14
CA PHE A 124 -1.48 8.91 7.44
C PHE A 124 -0.09 9.55 7.32
N SER A 125 -0.01 10.90 7.36
CA SER A 125 1.25 11.65 7.28
C SER A 125 1.44 12.51 8.53
N ILE A 126 2.64 12.47 9.10
CA ILE A 126 3.04 13.33 10.23
C ILE A 126 3.20 14.78 9.75
N SER A 127 3.66 14.97 8.51
CA SER A 127 3.73 16.29 7.89
C SER A 127 2.43 16.55 7.14
N GLN A 128 1.57 17.41 7.69
CA GLN A 128 0.45 17.97 6.94
C GLN A 128 1.00 18.95 5.91
N THR A 129 1.53 18.44 4.79
CA THR A 129 2.00 19.28 3.70
C THR A 129 0.82 19.99 3.04
N ARG A 130 0.81 21.31 3.28
CA ARG A 130 0.26 22.49 2.56
C ARG A 130 -0.48 22.30 1.21
N PHE A 131 -1.42 21.38 1.05
CA PHE A 131 -2.46 21.55 0.04
C PHE A 131 -3.45 22.63 0.52
N HIS A 132 -2.98 23.85 0.68
CA HIS A 132 -3.81 25.01 0.98
C HIS A 132 -4.50 25.43 -0.32
N ARG A 133 -5.80 25.17 -0.41
CA ARG A 133 -6.62 25.75 -1.47
C ARG A 133 -6.71 27.25 -1.21
N ARG A 134 -5.96 28.07 -1.96
CA ARG A 134 -6.28 29.50 -2.07
C ARG A 134 -7.59 29.61 -2.83
N VAL A 135 -8.68 29.91 -2.13
CA VAL A 135 -9.95 30.24 -2.79
C VAL A 135 -9.78 31.64 -3.39
N PRO A 136 -10.02 31.84 -4.70
CA PRO A 136 -10.06 33.19 -5.24
C PRO A 136 -11.14 33.98 -4.50
N ASN A 137 -10.81 35.19 -4.07
CA ASN A 137 -11.82 36.10 -3.53
C ASN A 137 -12.63 36.61 -4.74
N PHE A 138 -13.75 35.95 -5.02
CA PHE A 138 -14.72 36.45 -6.00
C PHE A 138 -15.48 37.56 -5.29
N TYR A 139 -15.06 38.81 -5.49
CA TYR A 139 -15.62 40.03 -4.91
C TYR A 139 -17.15 40.01 -4.84
N HIS A 140 -17.68 39.60 -3.69
CA HIS A 140 -19.07 39.80 -3.33
C HIS A 140 -19.07 40.70 -2.09
N ASP A 141 -19.31 41.99 -2.33
CA ASP A 141 -19.62 42.96 -1.29
C ASP A 141 -21.02 42.64 -0.76
N PHE A 142 -21.08 41.91 0.36
CA PHE A 142 -22.22 41.90 1.26
C PHE A 142 -21.77 42.39 2.63
#